data_AF-A0A6P4BWX9-F1
#
_entry.id   AF-A0A6P4BWX9-F1
#
_cell.length_a   1.000
_cell.length_b   1.000
_cell.length_c   1.000
_cell.angle_alpha   90.00
_cell.angle_beta   90.00
_cell.angle_gamma   90.00
#
_symmetry.space_group_name_H-M   'P 1'
#
loop_
_entity.id
_entity.type
_entity.pdbx_description
1 polymer ?
#
loop_
_entity_poly.entity_id
_entity_poly.type
_entity_poly.pdbx_seq_one_letter_code
_entity_poly.pdbx_strand_id
1 'polypeptide(L)'
;MSTLLHSHSASSSAFTLPSPRRRSAPINPLPRFSHQNAVRCKLIEPLKFDNGRATNQTEMLIGGSGTAIPSFLVAPNTRVQDLVNKNDTRLRIFSGTANPALAQEIACYLGLQLGKIKIKRFADGEIYVQLQESVRGCDVFLVQPTCPPANENLMELLIMIDACRRASAKNITAVIPYFGYARADRKTQGRESIAAKLVANLITEAGANRVLACDLHSGQAMGYFDIPVDHVYGQPVILDYLASKTICSDDLVVVSPDVGGVARARAFAKKLSDAPLAIVDKRRHGHNVAEVMNLIGDVKGKVAVMVDDMIDTAGTIAKGAALLHQEGAREVYACSTHAVFSPPAIERLSSGLFQEVIITNTIPVAEQNYFPQLTVLSVANLLGETVWRVHDDCSVSSIFL
;
A
#
# COMPACT_ATOMS: atom_id res chain seq x y z
N MET A 1 31.33 -13.59 57.67
CA MET A 1 32.32 -14.70 57.68
C MET A 1 32.32 -15.27 56.27
N SER A 2 33.25 -14.85 55.39
CA SER A 2 34.58 -15.47 55.12
C SER A 2 34.43 -16.93 54.66
N THR A 3 35.01 -17.46 53.59
CA THR A 3 36.10 -17.10 52.63
C THR A 3 36.10 -18.27 51.58
N LEU A 4 36.38 -18.14 50.28
CA LEU A 4 37.68 -18.25 49.57
C LEU A 4 37.31 -18.55 48.08
N LEU A 5 37.64 -17.74 47.07
CA LEU A 5 38.94 -17.58 46.37
C LEU A 5 39.60 -18.90 45.93
N HIS A 6 39.67 -19.13 44.62
CA HIS A 6 40.86 -19.65 43.93
C HIS A 6 41.00 -18.99 42.55
N SER A 7 42.12 -18.31 42.38
CA SER A 7 42.67 -17.73 41.16
C SER A 7 43.57 -18.74 40.46
N HIS A 8 43.60 -18.77 39.12
CA HIS A 8 44.86 -18.98 38.39
C HIS A 8 44.88 -18.25 37.05
N SER A 9 45.98 -17.55 36.88
CA SER A 9 46.51 -16.82 35.73
C SER A 9 47.11 -17.74 34.66
N ALA A 10 47.07 -17.33 33.39
CA ALA A 10 48.25 -16.95 32.58
C ALA A 10 48.21 -17.39 31.09
N SER A 11 48.74 -16.47 30.26
CA SER A 11 49.33 -16.61 28.91
C SER A 11 48.40 -17.04 27.77
N SER A 12 48.09 -16.22 26.76
CA SER A 12 48.95 -15.58 25.73
C SER A 12 49.62 -16.58 24.78
N SER A 13 48.97 -16.86 23.66
CA SER A 13 49.62 -17.34 22.44
C SER A 13 48.98 -16.64 21.24
N ALA A 14 49.74 -15.74 20.64
CA ALA A 14 49.42 -15.07 19.39
C ALA A 14 49.35 -16.08 18.24
N PHE A 15 48.21 -16.14 17.56
CA PHE A 15 48.09 -16.73 16.24
C PHE A 15 47.90 -15.61 15.22
N THR A 16 48.97 -15.34 14.49
CA THR A 16 49.05 -14.40 13.38
C THR A 16 48.37 -15.03 12.16
N LEU A 17 47.15 -14.60 11.84
CA LEU A 17 46.46 -14.95 10.59
C LEU A 17 46.87 -13.97 9.48
N PRO A 18 47.16 -14.45 8.25
CA PRO A 18 47.61 -13.59 7.17
C PRO A 18 46.46 -12.76 6.59
N SER A 19 46.74 -11.49 6.31
CA SER A 19 45.83 -10.53 5.71
C SER A 19 45.44 -10.93 4.27
N PRO A 20 44.16 -10.84 3.88
CA PRO A 20 43.80 -10.98 2.48
C PRO A 20 44.11 -9.67 1.76
N ARG A 21 45.10 -9.71 0.86
CA ARG A 21 45.36 -8.65 -0.12
C ARG A 21 44.10 -8.38 -0.93
N ARG A 22 43.49 -7.21 -0.72
CA ARG A 22 42.49 -6.63 -1.64
C ARG A 22 43.18 -6.35 -2.98
N ARG A 23 42.90 -7.16 -4.01
CA ARG A 23 43.06 -6.75 -5.41
C ARG A 23 41.81 -5.99 -5.82
N SER A 24 41.92 -4.67 -5.91
CA SER A 24 40.93 -3.80 -6.54
C SER A 24 40.93 -4.06 -8.05
N ALA A 25 39.90 -4.74 -8.55
CA ALA A 25 39.57 -4.73 -9.97
C ALA A 25 38.81 -3.43 -10.29
N PRO A 26 39.08 -2.75 -11.42
CA PRO A 26 38.35 -1.56 -11.80
C PRO A 26 36.91 -1.95 -12.16
N ILE A 27 35.94 -1.37 -11.44
CA ILE A 27 34.52 -1.46 -11.80
C ILE A 27 34.32 -0.50 -12.97
N ASN A 28 34.06 -1.06 -14.15
CA ASN A 28 33.64 -0.29 -15.32
C ASN A 28 32.30 0.41 -15.00
N PRO A 29 32.11 1.68 -15.38
CA PRO A 29 30.84 2.36 -15.23
C PRO A 29 29.80 1.70 -16.14
N LEU A 30 28.66 1.30 -15.55
CA LEU A 30 27.48 0.83 -16.26
C LEU A 30 27.01 1.88 -17.29
N PRO A 31 26.50 1.47 -18.46
CA PRO A 31 26.06 2.41 -19.48
C PRO A 31 24.88 3.24 -18.96
N ARG A 32 25.02 4.57 -19.05
CA ARG A 32 23.90 5.51 -18.90
C ARG A 32 22.87 5.21 -19.97
N PHE A 33 21.75 4.60 -19.60
CA PHE A 33 20.58 4.58 -20.46
C PHE A 33 19.98 6.00 -20.50
N SER A 34 20.20 6.68 -21.63
CA SER A 34 19.48 7.89 -21.97
C SER A 34 18.02 7.54 -22.27
N HIS A 35 17.10 7.88 -21.36
CA HIS A 35 15.66 7.86 -21.65
C HIS A 35 15.31 8.98 -22.64
N GLN A 36 15.65 8.79 -23.92
CA GLN A 36 14.99 9.46 -25.02
C GLN A 36 14.02 8.47 -25.65
N ASN A 37 12.85 8.33 -25.02
CA ASN A 37 11.57 7.90 -25.58
C ASN A 37 10.58 7.68 -24.43
N ALA A 38 10.30 8.76 -23.69
CA ALA A 38 9.09 8.82 -22.88
C ALA A 38 7.93 9.12 -23.83
N VAL A 39 7.06 8.14 -24.07
CA VAL A 39 5.74 8.41 -24.66
C VAL A 39 5.00 9.27 -23.65
N ARG A 40 4.94 10.58 -23.92
CA ARG A 40 4.17 11.56 -23.15
C ARG A 40 2.68 11.23 -23.34
N CYS A 41 2.12 10.43 -22.44
CA CYS A 41 0.67 10.35 -22.31
C CYS A 41 0.21 11.70 -21.77
N LYS A 42 -0.53 12.48 -22.57
CA LYS A 42 -1.17 13.70 -22.10
C LYS A 42 -2.18 13.28 -21.02
N LEU A 43 -1.91 13.67 -19.79
CA LEU A 43 -2.86 13.61 -18.69
C LEU A 43 -4.15 14.30 -19.15
N ILE A 44 -5.25 13.58 -19.07
CA ILE A 44 -6.60 14.13 -19.11
C ILE A 44 -6.68 15.09 -17.92
N GLU A 45 -7.10 16.34 -18.17
CA GLU A 45 -7.34 17.31 -17.11
C GLU A 45 -8.29 16.73 -16.05
N PRO A 46 -8.15 17.12 -14.76
CA PRO A 46 -9.05 16.63 -13.72
C PRO A 46 -10.50 16.98 -14.07
N LEU A 47 -11.39 16.00 -13.93
CA LEU A 47 -12.84 16.15 -14.12
C LEU A 47 -13.35 17.31 -13.25
N LYS A 48 -13.72 18.43 -13.90
CA LYS A 48 -14.46 19.51 -13.27
C LYS A 48 -15.94 19.13 -13.26
N PHE A 49 -16.53 19.05 -12.08
CA PHE A 49 -17.96 18.87 -11.90
C PHE A 49 -18.63 20.23 -11.76
N ASP A 50 -19.44 20.63 -12.75
CA ASP A 50 -20.41 21.71 -12.60
C ASP A 50 -21.81 21.16 -12.92
N ASN A 51 -22.71 21.22 -11.93
CA ASN A 51 -24.17 21.08 -12.05
C ASN A 51 -24.74 19.86 -12.81
N GLY A 52 -24.37 18.65 -12.38
CA GLY A 52 -25.36 17.58 -12.17
C GLY A 52 -26.03 16.90 -13.37
N ARG A 53 -25.46 16.91 -14.59
CA ARG A 53 -25.80 15.96 -15.67
C ARG A 53 -24.61 15.68 -16.59
N ALA A 54 -24.39 14.40 -16.93
CA ALA A 54 -23.41 13.99 -17.95
C ALA A 54 -24.01 14.10 -19.36
N THR A 55 -23.37 14.85 -20.24
CA THR A 55 -23.67 14.90 -21.68
C THR A 55 -22.64 14.09 -22.47
N ASN A 56 -23.09 13.00 -23.09
CA ASN A 56 -22.29 12.20 -24.02
C ASN A 56 -22.19 12.91 -25.37
N GLN A 57 -21.02 13.44 -25.74
CA GLN A 57 -20.68 13.67 -27.16
C GLN A 57 -19.17 13.55 -27.39
N THR A 58 -18.75 12.51 -28.13
CA THR A 58 -17.63 12.64 -29.07
C THR A 58 -17.88 11.69 -30.24
N GLU A 59 -18.42 12.23 -31.32
CA GLU A 59 -18.44 11.62 -32.65
C GLU A 59 -17.02 11.65 -33.23
N MET A 60 -16.54 10.51 -33.75
CA MET A 60 -15.38 10.46 -34.63
C MET A 60 -15.83 10.74 -36.07
N LEU A 61 -15.36 11.86 -36.62
CA LEU A 61 -15.43 12.21 -38.04
C LEU A 61 -14.60 11.21 -38.86
N ILE A 62 -15.27 10.34 -39.63
CA ILE A 62 -14.68 9.64 -40.77
C ILE A 62 -15.05 10.46 -42.01
N GLY A 63 -14.05 11.07 -42.63
CA GLY A 63 -14.20 11.81 -43.89
C GLY A 63 -13.15 11.40 -44.91
N GLY A 64 -13.59 10.74 -45.99
CA GLY A 64 -13.24 11.20 -47.34
C GLY A 64 -12.21 10.43 -48.17
N SER A 65 -12.74 9.73 -49.17
CA SER A 65 -12.22 9.51 -50.53
C SER A 65 -11.18 8.41 -50.77
N GLY A 66 -11.57 7.47 -51.64
CA GLY A 66 -10.78 6.33 -52.07
C GLY A 66 -9.72 6.67 -53.10
N THR A 67 -8.59 5.97 -52.98
CA THR A 67 -7.72 5.54 -54.07
C THR A 67 -7.05 4.26 -53.60
N ALA A 68 -7.18 3.18 -54.38
CA ALA A 68 -6.60 1.88 -54.06
C ALA A 68 -5.08 1.93 -54.20
N ILE A 69 -4.36 1.59 -53.14
CA ILE A 69 -2.89 1.44 -53.17
C ILE A 69 -2.57 0.01 -53.69
N PRO A 70 -1.69 -0.16 -54.69
CA PRO A 70 -1.36 -1.47 -55.24
C PRO A 70 -0.74 -2.42 -54.20
N SER A 71 -1.18 -3.69 -54.22
CA SER A 71 -0.85 -4.76 -53.27
C SER A 71 0.61 -5.25 -53.29
N PHE A 72 1.54 -4.58 -53.97
CA PHE A 72 2.96 -4.95 -54.02
C PHE A 72 3.89 -4.02 -53.22
N LEU A 73 3.37 -2.92 -52.65
CA LEU A 73 4.14 -2.00 -51.77
C LEU A 73 3.95 -2.29 -50.27
N VAL A 74 3.21 -3.34 -49.90
CA VAL A 74 3.12 -3.83 -48.52
C VAL A 74 4.29 -4.78 -48.28
N ALA A 75 5.43 -4.25 -47.87
CA ALA A 75 6.51 -5.08 -47.31
C ALA A 75 5.97 -5.77 -46.04
N PRO A 76 6.36 -7.02 -45.74
CA PRO A 76 5.83 -7.74 -44.60
C PRO A 76 6.41 -7.11 -43.32
N ASN A 77 5.62 -6.28 -42.65
CA ASN A 77 5.88 -5.86 -41.27
C ASN A 77 5.64 -6.99 -40.25
N THR A 78 5.65 -8.25 -40.70
CA THR A 78 5.50 -9.44 -39.86
C THR A 78 6.63 -9.55 -38.83
N ARG A 79 7.85 -9.08 -39.13
CA ARG A 79 8.94 -9.12 -38.14
C ARG A 79 8.78 -8.15 -36.97
N VAL A 80 8.03 -7.06 -37.12
CA VAL A 80 7.81 -6.08 -36.03
C VAL A 80 6.55 -6.42 -35.25
N GLN A 81 5.51 -6.94 -35.90
CA GLN A 81 4.32 -7.48 -35.21
C GLN A 81 4.64 -8.75 -34.42
N ASP A 82 5.55 -9.61 -34.90
CA ASP A 82 5.93 -10.84 -34.19
C ASP A 82 6.88 -10.60 -33.00
N LEU A 83 7.54 -9.44 -32.91
CA LEU A 83 8.37 -9.07 -31.77
C LEU A 83 7.56 -8.41 -30.64
N VAL A 84 6.43 -7.78 -30.96
CA VAL A 84 5.49 -7.24 -29.96
C VAL A 84 4.58 -8.33 -29.39
N ASN A 85 4.36 -9.43 -30.12
CA ASN A 85 3.53 -10.57 -29.70
C ASN A 85 4.27 -11.71 -28.98
N LYS A 86 5.55 -11.53 -28.62
CA LYS A 86 6.38 -12.58 -28.01
C LYS A 86 6.65 -12.44 -26.51
N ASN A 87 5.87 -11.61 -25.81
CA ASN A 87 5.64 -11.77 -24.39
C ASN A 87 4.22 -12.31 -24.22
N ASP A 88 4.10 -13.63 -24.38
CA ASP A 88 2.97 -14.42 -23.86
C ASP A 88 3.01 -14.29 -22.33
N THR A 89 2.58 -13.13 -21.83
CA THR A 89 2.68 -12.80 -20.41
C THR A 89 1.75 -13.76 -19.69
N ARG A 90 2.35 -14.80 -19.10
CA ARG A 90 1.67 -15.71 -18.18
C ARG A 90 1.09 -14.96 -16.97
N LEU A 91 1.46 -13.69 -16.79
CA LEU A 91 0.90 -12.76 -15.83
C LEU A 91 -0.58 -12.43 -16.12
N ARG A 92 -1.45 -12.74 -15.17
CA ARG A 92 -2.87 -12.35 -15.20
C ARG A 92 -3.23 -11.61 -13.93
N ILE A 93 -3.93 -10.49 -14.06
CA ILE A 93 -4.43 -9.71 -12.92
C ILE A 93 -5.95 -9.68 -12.94
N PHE A 94 -6.58 -10.02 -11.83
CA PHE A 94 -8.03 -9.93 -11.65
C PHE A 94 -8.34 -9.05 -10.45
N SER A 95 -9.50 -8.39 -10.50
CA SER A 95 -10.03 -7.63 -9.39
C SER A 95 -11.20 -8.39 -8.77
N GLY A 96 -11.31 -8.38 -7.45
CA GLY A 96 -12.61 -8.56 -6.83
C GLY A 96 -13.40 -7.24 -6.84
N THR A 97 -14.48 -7.20 -6.08
CA THR A 97 -15.43 -6.07 -6.04
C THR A 97 -15.05 -4.98 -5.02
N ALA A 98 -14.08 -5.24 -4.14
CA ALA A 98 -13.77 -4.33 -3.04
C ALA A 98 -13.05 -3.05 -3.51
N ASN A 99 -12.19 -3.10 -4.53
CA ASN A 99 -11.52 -1.91 -5.05
C ASN A 99 -11.12 -2.05 -6.54
N PRO A 100 -12.10 -2.10 -7.45
CA PRO A 100 -11.84 -2.27 -8.88
C PRO A 100 -11.08 -1.09 -9.50
N ALA A 101 -11.21 0.12 -8.94
CA ALA A 101 -10.47 1.29 -9.40
C ALA A 101 -8.96 1.11 -9.23
N LEU A 102 -8.50 0.75 -8.02
CA LEU A 102 -7.08 0.49 -7.77
C LEU A 102 -6.56 -0.68 -8.62
N ALA A 103 -7.34 -1.76 -8.75
CA ALA A 103 -6.94 -2.90 -9.58
C ALA A 103 -6.74 -2.49 -11.04
N GLN A 104 -7.60 -1.63 -11.57
CA GLN A 104 -7.49 -1.09 -12.93
C GLN A 104 -6.25 -0.19 -13.08
N GLU A 105 -5.96 0.66 -12.10
CA GLU A 105 -4.74 1.48 -12.11
C GLU A 105 -3.47 0.62 -12.09
N ILE A 106 -3.43 -0.45 -11.30
CA ILE A 106 -2.32 -1.41 -11.26
C ILE A 106 -2.16 -2.10 -12.63
N ALA A 107 -3.25 -2.54 -13.25
CA ALA A 107 -3.22 -3.13 -14.58
C ALA A 107 -2.70 -2.14 -15.63
N CYS A 108 -3.14 -0.88 -15.57
CA CYS A 108 -2.64 0.19 -16.45
C CYS A 108 -1.14 0.43 -16.28
N TYR A 109 -0.63 0.44 -15.04
CA TYR A 109 0.81 0.56 -14.77
C TYR A 109 1.62 -0.55 -15.46
N LEU A 110 1.10 -1.77 -15.44
CA LEU A 110 1.71 -2.95 -16.06
C LEU A 110 1.53 -3.00 -17.59
N GLY A 111 0.77 -2.08 -18.18
CA GLY A 111 0.39 -2.14 -19.60
C GLY A 111 -0.56 -3.31 -19.93
N LEU A 112 -1.33 -3.78 -18.94
CA LEU A 112 -2.25 -4.90 -19.05
C LEU A 112 -3.71 -4.45 -18.95
N GLN A 113 -4.62 -5.33 -19.36
CA GLN A 113 -6.04 -5.24 -19.04
C GLN A 113 -6.37 -6.16 -17.87
N LEU A 114 -7.37 -5.78 -17.07
CA LEU A 114 -7.93 -6.69 -16.06
C LEU A 114 -8.51 -7.93 -16.74
N GLY A 115 -8.24 -9.08 -16.15
CA GLY A 115 -8.80 -10.34 -16.59
C GLY A 115 -10.32 -10.38 -16.38
N LYS A 116 -10.99 -11.14 -17.24
CA LYS A 116 -12.46 -11.22 -17.26
C LYS A 116 -12.93 -12.17 -16.16
N ILE A 117 -13.56 -11.62 -15.13
CA ILE A 117 -14.15 -12.37 -14.02
C ILE A 117 -15.60 -11.95 -13.81
N LYS A 118 -16.48 -12.93 -13.60
CA LYS A 118 -17.88 -12.69 -13.25
C LYS A 118 -18.07 -12.98 -11.77
N ILE A 119 -18.37 -11.92 -11.02
CA ILE A 119 -18.72 -12.01 -9.59
C ILE A 119 -20.17 -11.54 -9.43
N LYS A 120 -21.00 -12.36 -8.79
CA LYS A 120 -22.38 -11.99 -8.47
C LYS A 120 -22.79 -12.56 -7.12
N ARG A 121 -23.88 -12.04 -6.57
CA ARG A 121 -24.53 -12.59 -5.37
C ARG A 121 -25.81 -13.32 -5.77
N PHE A 122 -26.03 -14.50 -5.20
CA PHE A 122 -27.32 -15.18 -5.27
C PHE A 122 -28.35 -14.48 -4.37
N ALA A 123 -29.63 -14.86 -4.49
CA ALA A 123 -30.72 -14.20 -3.78
C ALA A 123 -30.62 -14.32 -2.24
N ASP A 124 -29.92 -15.34 -1.76
CA ASP A 124 -29.61 -15.62 -0.35
C ASP A 124 -28.30 -14.96 0.14
N GLY A 125 -27.58 -14.25 -0.74
CA GLY A 125 -26.33 -13.56 -0.43
C GLY A 125 -25.05 -14.35 -0.70
N GLU A 126 -25.15 -15.62 -1.11
CA GLU A 126 -23.97 -16.42 -1.45
C GLU A 126 -23.19 -15.83 -2.64
N ILE A 127 -21.87 -15.96 -2.61
CA ILE A 127 -20.97 -15.38 -3.63
C ILE A 127 -20.72 -16.41 -4.72
N TYR A 128 -20.97 -16.01 -5.96
CA TYR A 128 -20.61 -16.76 -7.15
C TYR A 128 -19.44 -16.08 -7.86
N VAL A 129 -18.39 -16.86 -8.16
CA VAL A 129 -17.25 -16.41 -8.95
C VAL A 129 -17.03 -17.36 -10.14
N GLN A 130 -16.84 -16.78 -11.31
CA GLN A 130 -16.47 -17.52 -12.53
C GLN A 130 -15.41 -16.75 -13.31
N LEU A 131 -14.26 -17.39 -13.54
CA LEU A 131 -13.26 -16.91 -14.50
C LEU A 131 -13.82 -17.07 -15.92
N GLN A 132 -13.80 -16.01 -16.72
CA GLN A 132 -14.31 -16.01 -18.09
C GLN A 132 -13.21 -16.22 -19.14
N GLU A 133 -12.01 -16.53 -18.69
CA GLU A 133 -10.85 -16.89 -19.52
C GLU A 133 -9.98 -17.94 -18.83
N SER A 134 -9.14 -18.61 -19.61
CA SER A 134 -8.23 -19.63 -19.07
C SER A 134 -7.09 -18.99 -18.28
N VAL A 135 -6.88 -19.49 -17.07
CA VAL A 135 -5.71 -19.17 -16.23
C VAL A 135 -4.74 -20.34 -16.10
N ARG A 136 -4.92 -21.41 -16.91
CA ARG A 136 -4.09 -22.62 -16.82
C ARG A 136 -2.62 -22.29 -17.05
N GLY A 137 -1.78 -22.60 -16.07
CA GLY A 137 -0.34 -22.36 -16.13
C GLY A 137 0.08 -20.88 -16.00
N CYS A 138 -0.87 -19.98 -15.72
CA CYS A 138 -0.61 -18.55 -15.53
C CYS A 138 -0.17 -18.23 -14.10
N ASP A 139 0.56 -17.12 -13.96
CA ASP A 139 0.83 -16.47 -12.68
C ASP A 139 -0.27 -15.43 -12.44
N VAL A 140 -1.16 -15.73 -11.49
CA VAL A 140 -2.39 -14.96 -11.25
C VAL A 140 -2.22 -14.06 -10.03
N PHE A 141 -2.59 -12.79 -10.18
CA PHE A 141 -2.62 -11.79 -9.11
C PHE A 141 -4.06 -11.35 -8.88
N LEU A 142 -4.54 -11.51 -7.64
CA LEU A 142 -5.91 -11.20 -7.26
C LEU A 142 -5.91 -9.95 -6.37
N VAL A 143 -6.35 -8.81 -6.89
CA VAL A 143 -6.44 -7.55 -6.14
C VAL A 143 -7.77 -7.51 -5.40
N GLN A 144 -7.71 -7.62 -4.07
CA GLN A 144 -8.89 -7.57 -3.21
C GLN A 144 -8.52 -7.12 -1.79
N PRO A 145 -8.69 -5.83 -1.44
CA PRO A 145 -8.64 -5.43 -0.03
C PRO A 145 -9.79 -6.08 0.75
N THR A 146 -9.56 -6.37 2.02
CA THR A 146 -10.57 -6.96 2.93
C THR A 146 -11.19 -5.89 3.83
N CYS A 147 -11.53 -4.75 3.23
CA CYS A 147 -12.19 -3.61 3.86
C CYS A 147 -13.69 -3.86 4.08
N PRO A 148 -14.41 -3.03 4.87
CA PRO A 148 -15.85 -3.16 5.04
C PRO A 148 -16.61 -3.21 3.69
N PRO A 149 -17.57 -4.14 3.51
CA PRO A 149 -17.96 -5.20 4.45
C PRO A 149 -16.92 -6.37 4.46
N ALA A 150 -16.25 -6.54 5.60
CA ALA A 150 -14.97 -7.25 5.67
C ALA A 150 -15.10 -8.76 5.43
N ASN A 151 -16.19 -9.37 5.89
CA ASN A 151 -16.41 -10.82 5.77
C ASN A 151 -16.72 -11.20 4.33
N GLU A 152 -17.50 -10.38 3.66
CA GLU A 152 -17.97 -10.54 2.30
C GLU A 152 -16.80 -10.38 1.33
N ASN A 153 -15.95 -9.36 1.56
CA ASN A 153 -14.75 -9.14 0.77
C ASN A 153 -13.69 -10.23 1.01
N LEU A 154 -13.56 -10.73 2.24
CA LEU A 154 -12.72 -11.88 2.55
C LEU A 154 -13.23 -13.15 1.88
N MET A 155 -14.51 -13.50 2.03
CA MET A 155 -15.09 -14.69 1.39
C MET A 155 -14.96 -14.63 -0.14
N GLU A 156 -15.14 -13.44 -0.73
CA GLU A 156 -14.95 -13.25 -2.15
C GLU A 156 -13.50 -13.55 -2.58
N LEU A 157 -12.50 -13.04 -1.85
CA LEU A 157 -11.08 -13.36 -2.09
C LEU A 157 -10.84 -14.88 -2.02
N LEU A 158 -11.33 -15.55 -0.98
CA LEU A 158 -11.15 -16.99 -0.80
C LEU A 158 -11.75 -17.79 -1.96
N ILE A 159 -12.94 -17.41 -2.44
CA ILE A 159 -13.61 -18.07 -3.56
C ILE A 159 -12.89 -17.77 -4.89
N MET A 160 -12.36 -16.56 -5.08
CA MET A 160 -11.52 -16.22 -6.23
C MET A 160 -10.23 -17.06 -6.27
N ILE A 161 -9.56 -17.24 -5.12
CA ILE A 161 -8.37 -18.11 -5.00
C ILE A 161 -8.73 -19.55 -5.36
N ASP A 162 -9.80 -20.12 -4.77
CA ASP A 162 -10.22 -21.50 -5.05
C ASP A 162 -10.59 -21.69 -6.54
N ALA A 163 -11.27 -20.72 -7.15
CA ALA A 163 -11.59 -20.76 -8.59
C ALA A 163 -10.32 -20.81 -9.46
N CYS A 164 -9.30 -20.00 -9.15
CA CYS A 164 -8.02 -20.02 -9.86
C CYS A 164 -7.28 -21.35 -9.66
N ARG A 165 -7.28 -21.88 -8.43
CA ARG A 165 -6.64 -23.15 -8.07
C ARG A 165 -7.24 -24.31 -8.87
N ARG A 166 -8.57 -24.41 -8.90
CA ARG A 166 -9.29 -25.45 -9.67
C ARG A 166 -9.16 -25.27 -11.18
N ALA A 167 -8.99 -24.03 -11.64
CA ALA A 167 -8.68 -23.72 -13.04
C ALA A 167 -7.20 -23.97 -13.42
N SER A 168 -6.40 -24.57 -12.53
CA SER A 168 -5.00 -24.94 -12.77
C SER A 168 -4.07 -23.75 -13.01
N ALA A 169 -4.29 -22.62 -12.32
CA ALA A 169 -3.28 -21.56 -12.22
C ALA A 169 -1.96 -22.13 -11.69
N LYS A 170 -0.83 -21.63 -12.20
CA LYS A 170 0.51 -22.08 -11.76
C LYS A 170 0.85 -21.49 -10.39
N ASN A 171 0.64 -20.17 -10.26
CA ASN A 171 0.84 -19.42 -9.03
C ASN A 171 -0.35 -18.49 -8.80
N ILE A 172 -0.76 -18.32 -7.55
CA ILE A 172 -1.83 -17.43 -7.11
C ILE A 172 -1.27 -16.50 -6.04
N THR A 173 -1.13 -15.22 -6.35
CA THR A 173 -0.73 -14.18 -5.42
C THR A 173 -1.95 -13.38 -4.99
N ALA A 174 -2.27 -13.39 -3.70
CA ALA A 174 -3.30 -12.52 -3.14
C ALA A 174 -2.69 -11.12 -2.91
N VAL A 175 -3.13 -10.14 -3.70
CA VAL A 175 -2.77 -8.73 -3.55
C VAL A 175 -3.83 -8.08 -2.67
N ILE A 176 -3.46 -7.78 -1.42
CA ILE A 176 -4.36 -7.32 -0.36
C ILE A 176 -3.92 -5.91 0.07
N PRO A 177 -4.33 -4.83 -0.65
CA PRO A 177 -3.93 -3.46 -0.32
C PRO A 177 -4.31 -3.03 1.10
N TYR A 178 -5.36 -3.60 1.67
CA TYR A 178 -5.72 -3.44 3.08
C TYR A 178 -6.09 -4.79 3.68
N PHE A 179 -5.34 -5.22 4.71
CA PHE A 179 -5.58 -6.47 5.43
C PHE A 179 -6.54 -6.22 6.60
N GLY A 180 -7.82 -6.53 6.39
CA GLY A 180 -8.84 -6.57 7.42
C GLY A 180 -8.46 -7.55 8.54
N TYR A 181 -9.05 -7.36 9.72
CA TYR A 181 -8.71 -8.11 10.95
C TYR A 181 -7.28 -7.90 11.48
N ALA A 182 -6.42 -7.11 10.83
CA ALA A 182 -5.03 -6.89 11.24
C ALA A 182 -4.84 -6.32 12.65
N ARG A 183 -5.84 -5.62 13.21
CA ARG A 183 -5.81 -5.12 14.59
C ARG A 183 -6.01 -6.22 15.65
N ALA A 184 -6.53 -7.38 15.27
CA ALA A 184 -6.71 -8.54 16.13
C ALA A 184 -5.53 -9.53 15.96
N ASP A 185 -4.32 -9.01 16.19
CA ASP A 185 -3.05 -9.70 15.98
C ASP A 185 -2.51 -10.40 17.23
N ARG A 186 -3.03 -10.11 18.42
CA ARG A 186 -2.61 -10.74 19.67
C ARG A 186 -3.75 -10.83 20.66
N LYS A 187 -3.60 -11.68 21.68
CA LYS A 187 -4.51 -11.73 22.82
C LYS A 187 -4.10 -10.67 23.83
N THR A 188 -4.96 -9.67 24.03
CA THR A 188 -4.81 -8.67 25.10
C THR A 188 -5.47 -9.16 26.40
N GLN A 189 -6.48 -10.00 26.28
CA GLN A 189 -7.18 -10.65 27.40
C GLN A 189 -7.29 -12.17 27.21
N GLY A 190 -7.65 -12.86 28.30
CA GLY A 190 -7.92 -14.30 28.24
C GLY A 190 -9.12 -14.61 27.33
N ARG A 191 -9.02 -15.68 26.54
CA ARG A 191 -10.07 -16.21 25.63
C ARG A 191 -10.43 -15.36 24.40
N GLU A 192 -9.56 -14.43 24.00
CA GLU A 192 -9.66 -13.75 22.70
C GLU A 192 -9.16 -14.63 21.54
N SER A 193 -9.70 -14.40 20.34
CA SER A 193 -9.17 -14.95 19.09
C SER A 193 -8.02 -14.10 18.56
N ILE A 194 -7.12 -14.71 17.79
CA ILE A 194 -6.15 -13.98 16.96
C ILE A 194 -6.69 -14.02 15.53
N ALA A 195 -7.66 -13.14 15.24
CA ALA A 195 -8.39 -13.19 13.97
C ALA A 195 -7.48 -12.95 12.76
N ALA A 196 -6.43 -12.12 12.89
CA ALA A 196 -5.44 -11.93 11.83
C ALA A 196 -4.76 -13.26 11.42
N LYS A 197 -4.41 -14.12 12.40
CA LYS A 197 -3.85 -15.45 12.12
C LYS A 197 -4.88 -16.40 11.53
N LEU A 198 -6.14 -16.37 12.00
CA LEU A 198 -7.22 -17.14 11.38
C LEU A 198 -7.39 -16.78 9.91
N VAL A 199 -7.45 -15.49 9.58
CA VAL A 199 -7.58 -15.01 8.20
C VAL A 199 -6.38 -15.41 7.36
N ALA A 200 -5.16 -15.32 7.89
CA ALA A 200 -3.95 -15.79 7.21
C ALA A 200 -4.02 -17.29 6.88
N ASN A 201 -4.51 -18.11 7.83
CA ASN A 201 -4.72 -19.54 7.60
C ASN A 201 -5.75 -19.80 6.49
N LEU A 202 -6.88 -19.09 6.50
CA LEU A 202 -7.93 -19.25 5.50
C LEU A 202 -7.43 -18.91 4.08
N ILE A 203 -6.68 -17.82 3.93
CA ILE A 203 -6.09 -17.41 2.64
C ILE A 203 -5.08 -18.46 2.15
N THR A 204 -4.24 -18.96 3.06
CA THR A 204 -3.26 -20.01 2.74
C THR A 204 -3.96 -21.30 2.32
N GLU A 205 -4.97 -21.75 3.08
CA GLU A 205 -5.70 -23.00 2.84
C GLU A 205 -6.58 -22.97 1.59
N ALA A 206 -7.14 -21.80 1.25
CA ALA A 206 -7.82 -21.59 -0.03
C ALA A 206 -6.89 -21.86 -1.22
N GLY A 207 -5.58 -21.69 -1.03
CA GLY A 207 -4.54 -22.05 -1.99
C GLY A 207 -3.76 -20.88 -2.56
N ALA A 208 -3.67 -19.76 -1.84
CA ALA A 208 -2.72 -18.71 -2.20
C ALA A 208 -1.28 -19.25 -2.07
N ASN A 209 -0.43 -18.94 -3.05
CA ASN A 209 0.99 -19.28 -3.01
C ASN A 209 1.85 -18.16 -2.41
N ARG A 210 1.33 -16.93 -2.42
CA ARG A 210 2.01 -15.72 -1.95
C ARG A 210 0.98 -14.66 -1.56
N VAL A 211 1.35 -13.78 -0.64
CA VAL A 211 0.58 -12.58 -0.29
C VAL A 211 1.42 -11.34 -0.56
N LEU A 212 0.80 -10.33 -1.14
CA LEU A 212 1.33 -8.98 -1.24
C LEU A 212 0.39 -8.07 -0.43
N ALA A 213 0.87 -7.48 0.66
CA ALA A 213 0.06 -6.63 1.54
C ALA A 213 0.70 -5.27 1.74
N CYS A 214 -0.10 -4.21 1.82
CA CYS A 214 0.38 -2.85 2.09
C CYS A 214 0.20 -2.49 3.58
N ASP A 215 1.23 -1.91 4.19
CA ASP A 215 1.27 -1.39 5.57
C ASP A 215 0.45 -2.19 6.60
N LEU A 216 0.83 -3.46 6.80
CA LEU A 216 0.27 -4.30 7.85
C LEU A 216 0.33 -3.56 9.20
N HIS A 217 -0.77 -3.61 9.96
CA HIS A 217 -0.88 -2.97 11.27
C HIS A 217 0.30 -3.33 12.19
N SER A 218 0.74 -4.60 12.10
CA SER A 218 1.82 -5.18 12.88
C SER A 218 2.73 -5.97 11.94
N GLY A 219 4.03 -5.66 11.95
CA GLY A 219 5.00 -6.36 11.09
C GLY A 219 5.12 -7.86 11.39
N GLN A 220 4.76 -8.26 12.62
CA GLN A 220 4.70 -9.64 13.07
C GLN A 220 3.64 -10.46 12.30
N ALA A 221 2.62 -9.81 11.73
CA ALA A 221 1.58 -10.48 10.97
C ALA A 221 2.10 -11.18 9.70
N MET A 222 3.28 -10.79 9.19
CA MET A 222 3.95 -11.56 8.12
C MET A 222 4.23 -13.00 8.56
N GLY A 223 4.60 -13.21 9.83
CA GLY A 223 4.84 -14.54 10.40
C GLY A 223 3.57 -15.36 10.64
N TYR A 224 2.38 -14.85 10.32
CA TYR A 224 1.14 -15.62 10.37
C TYR A 224 0.94 -16.46 9.12
N PHE A 225 1.62 -16.14 8.02
CA PHE A 225 1.56 -16.89 6.78
C PHE A 225 2.74 -17.88 6.72
N ASP A 226 2.44 -19.12 6.34
CA ASP A 226 3.44 -20.14 6.03
C ASP A 226 3.94 -20.05 4.57
N ILE A 227 3.38 -19.10 3.82
CA ILE A 227 3.73 -18.74 2.43
C ILE A 227 4.45 -17.39 2.39
N PRO A 228 5.24 -17.08 1.34
CA PRO A 228 5.91 -15.80 1.20
C PRO A 228 4.95 -14.61 1.28
N VAL A 229 5.37 -13.57 2.01
CA VAL A 229 4.65 -12.30 2.14
C VAL A 229 5.55 -11.15 1.70
N ASP A 230 5.13 -10.45 0.67
CA ASP A 230 5.73 -9.18 0.26
C ASP A 230 4.98 -8.03 0.97
N HIS A 231 5.59 -7.49 2.02
CA HIS A 231 5.05 -6.36 2.76
C HIS A 231 5.53 -5.04 2.14
N VAL A 232 4.59 -4.35 1.51
CA VAL A 232 4.80 -3.09 0.82
C VAL A 232 4.51 -1.92 1.75
N TYR A 233 5.43 -0.97 1.84
CA TYR A 233 5.25 0.24 2.63
C TYR A 233 4.67 1.35 1.76
N GLY A 234 3.47 1.84 2.05
CA GLY A 234 2.82 2.96 1.35
C GLY A 234 3.39 4.33 1.73
N GLN A 235 4.14 4.39 2.83
CA GLN A 235 4.81 5.58 3.33
C GLN A 235 5.55 6.44 2.27
N PRO A 236 6.33 5.89 1.32
CA PRO A 236 7.02 6.70 0.30
C PRO A 236 6.06 7.54 -0.54
N VAL A 237 4.86 7.04 -0.86
CA VAL A 237 3.85 7.79 -1.62
C VAL A 237 3.43 9.06 -0.89
N ILE A 238 3.23 8.96 0.43
CA ILE A 238 2.86 10.11 1.27
C ILE A 238 4.05 11.07 1.44
N LEU A 239 5.26 10.54 1.63
CA LEU A 239 6.48 11.35 1.77
C LEU A 239 6.76 12.18 0.52
N ASP A 240 6.67 11.58 -0.67
CA ASP A 240 6.88 12.27 -1.94
C ASP A 240 5.87 13.41 -2.12
N TYR A 241 4.62 13.17 -1.73
CA TYR A 241 3.59 14.21 -1.74
C TYR A 241 3.88 15.35 -0.75
N LEU A 242 4.28 15.04 0.49
CA LEU A 242 4.63 16.05 1.48
C LEU A 242 5.88 16.85 1.08
N ALA A 243 6.88 16.20 0.50
CA ALA A 243 8.08 16.85 -0.02
C ALA A 243 7.73 17.86 -1.14
N SER A 244 6.66 17.61 -1.90
CA SER A 244 6.19 18.57 -2.91
C SER A 244 5.57 19.85 -2.33
N LYS A 245 5.20 19.87 -1.03
CA LYS A 245 4.44 20.98 -0.42
C LYS A 245 5.25 22.24 -0.05
N THR A 246 6.54 22.32 -0.35
CA THR A 246 7.39 23.49 -0.05
C THR A 246 7.29 23.96 1.42
N ILE A 247 7.11 23.01 2.34
CA ILE A 247 7.15 23.27 3.79
C ILE A 247 8.62 23.26 4.19
N CYS A 248 9.06 24.28 4.93
CA CYS A 248 10.44 24.34 5.44
C CYS A 248 10.70 23.14 6.37
N SER A 249 11.82 22.45 6.18
CA SER A 249 12.19 21.28 7.02
C SER A 249 12.29 21.63 8.50
N ASP A 250 12.76 22.84 8.81
CA ASP A 250 12.97 23.31 10.18
C ASP A 250 11.66 23.62 10.91
N ASP A 251 10.57 23.80 10.15
CA ASP A 251 9.23 24.05 10.65
C ASP A 251 8.44 22.77 10.91
N LEU A 252 8.94 21.60 10.53
CA LEU A 252 8.20 20.34 10.62
C LEU A 252 8.39 19.66 11.98
N VAL A 253 7.34 18.96 12.41
CA VAL A 253 7.42 17.98 13.49
C VAL A 253 6.51 16.81 13.14
N VAL A 254 7.06 15.59 13.16
CA VAL A 254 6.26 14.38 12.95
C VAL A 254 5.67 13.95 14.29
N VAL A 255 4.38 13.65 14.31
CA VAL A 255 3.65 13.32 15.53
C VAL A 255 3.12 11.90 15.45
N SER A 256 3.44 11.10 16.46
CA SER A 256 2.76 9.82 16.70
C SER A 256 1.44 10.06 17.44
N PRO A 257 0.27 9.67 16.90
CA PRO A 257 -1.03 9.87 17.54
C PRO A 257 -1.22 9.07 18.84
N ASP A 258 -0.43 8.01 19.01
CA ASP A 258 -0.35 7.21 20.22
C ASP A 258 1.05 6.59 20.40
N VAL A 259 1.22 5.83 21.49
CA VAL A 259 2.49 5.16 21.82
C VAL A 259 2.79 3.98 20.89
N GLY A 260 1.78 3.32 20.33
CA GLY A 260 1.93 2.17 19.43
C GLY A 260 2.54 2.57 18.09
N GLY A 261 2.19 3.76 17.58
CA GLY A 261 2.69 4.30 16.31
C GLY A 261 4.11 4.87 16.32
N VAL A 262 4.78 4.95 17.49
CA VAL A 262 6.04 5.72 17.64
C VAL A 262 7.15 5.22 16.71
N ALA A 263 7.27 3.91 16.51
CA ALA A 263 8.27 3.35 15.61
C ALA A 263 8.02 3.76 14.15
N ARG A 264 6.74 3.77 13.72
CA ARG A 264 6.30 4.22 12.40
C ARG A 264 6.57 5.71 12.22
N ALA A 265 6.14 6.53 13.17
CA ALA A 265 6.36 7.98 13.14
C ALA A 265 7.86 8.33 13.11
N ARG A 266 8.71 7.61 13.85
CA ARG A 266 10.17 7.81 13.81
C ARG A 266 10.78 7.43 12.45
N ALA A 267 10.35 6.32 11.86
CA ALA A 267 10.79 5.93 10.52
C ALA A 267 10.32 6.94 9.45
N PHE A 268 9.14 7.53 9.64
CA PHE A 268 8.62 8.64 8.84
C PHE A 268 9.46 9.89 8.94
N ALA A 269 9.71 10.34 10.17
CA ALA A 269 10.52 11.52 10.47
C ALA A 269 11.93 11.44 9.86
N LYS A 270 12.59 10.28 9.98
CA LYS A 270 13.92 10.07 9.41
C LYS A 270 13.97 10.32 7.89
N LYS A 271 12.92 9.94 7.16
CA LYS A 271 12.83 10.14 5.70
C LYS A 271 12.35 11.54 5.32
N LEU A 272 11.65 12.22 6.22
CA LEU A 272 11.23 13.61 6.07
C LEU A 272 12.29 14.55 6.66
N SER A 273 13.49 14.52 6.09
CA SER A 273 14.62 15.38 6.48
C SER A 273 15.03 15.30 7.96
N ASP A 274 14.94 14.12 8.56
CA ASP A 274 15.21 13.89 9.98
C ASP A 274 14.42 14.83 10.91
N ALA A 275 13.15 15.08 10.57
CA ALA A 275 12.28 15.96 11.33
C ALA A 275 12.19 15.55 12.82
N PRO A 276 12.02 16.52 13.73
CA PRO A 276 11.73 16.25 15.14
C PRO A 276 10.51 15.34 15.31
N LEU A 277 10.54 14.50 16.36
CA LEU A 277 9.43 13.62 16.72
C LEU A 277 8.72 14.16 17.97
N ALA A 278 7.39 14.20 17.91
CA ALA A 278 6.52 14.34 19.07
C ALA A 278 5.55 13.15 19.21
N ILE A 279 5.04 12.93 20.42
CA ILE A 279 4.23 11.76 20.77
C ILE A 279 3.06 12.24 21.63
N VAL A 280 1.85 11.82 21.26
CA VAL A 280 0.67 11.97 22.09
C VAL A 280 0.59 10.76 23.04
N ASP A 281 0.88 10.97 24.33
CA ASP A 281 0.69 9.97 25.38
C ASP A 281 -0.72 10.06 25.94
N LYS A 282 -1.56 9.12 25.54
CA LYS A 282 -2.93 9.00 26.04
C LYS A 282 -2.97 8.05 27.22
N ARG A 283 -3.28 8.58 28.41
CA ARG A 283 -3.51 7.76 29.62
C ARG A 283 -5.00 7.63 29.89
N ARG A 284 -5.48 6.39 30.03
CA ARG A 284 -6.81 6.07 30.56
C ARG A 284 -6.65 5.69 32.03
N HIS A 285 -7.18 6.50 32.96
CA HIS A 285 -7.13 6.20 34.41
C HIS A 285 -8.34 5.40 34.91
N GLY A 286 -9.20 4.91 34.01
CA GLY A 286 -10.34 4.05 34.32
C GLY A 286 -11.41 4.11 33.23
N HIS A 287 -12.48 3.32 33.35
CA HIS A 287 -13.57 3.29 32.36
C HIS A 287 -14.49 4.53 32.40
N ASN A 288 -14.37 5.42 33.38
CA ASN A 288 -15.22 6.61 33.54
C ASN A 288 -14.44 7.89 33.91
N VAL A 289 -13.12 7.92 33.70
CA VAL A 289 -12.28 9.10 34.01
C VAL A 289 -11.90 9.79 32.71
N ALA A 290 -11.93 11.12 32.70
CA ALA A 290 -11.53 11.94 31.56
C ALA A 290 -10.15 11.51 31.03
N GLU A 291 -10.04 11.39 29.70
CA GLU A 291 -8.79 11.02 29.04
C GLU A 291 -7.77 12.15 29.22
N VAL A 292 -6.69 11.89 29.96
CA VAL A 292 -5.55 12.82 30.04
C VAL A 292 -4.66 12.56 28.84
N MET A 293 -4.47 13.59 28.01
CA MET A 293 -3.56 13.54 26.87
C MET A 293 -2.38 14.44 27.17
N ASN A 294 -1.17 13.87 27.17
CA ASN A 294 0.07 14.62 27.31
C ASN A 294 0.80 14.66 25.96
N LEU A 295 1.45 15.78 25.67
CA LEU A 295 2.34 15.89 24.52
C LEU A 295 3.79 15.75 24.99
N ILE A 296 4.54 14.85 24.34
CA ILE A 296 5.98 14.70 24.53
C ILE A 296 6.65 15.21 23.24
N GLY A 297 7.48 16.25 23.34
CA GLY A 297 8.11 16.92 22.20
C GLY A 297 7.59 18.35 22.01
N ASP A 298 8.31 19.15 21.23
CA ASP A 298 7.97 20.56 20.98
C ASP A 298 7.36 20.75 19.59
N VAL A 299 6.13 21.29 19.58
CA VAL A 299 5.31 21.54 18.39
C VAL A 299 5.00 23.01 18.19
N LYS A 300 5.46 23.89 19.10
CA LYS A 300 5.05 25.29 19.11
C LYS A 300 5.57 26.03 17.87
N GLY A 301 4.66 26.67 17.14
CA GLY A 301 4.94 27.40 15.90
C GLY A 301 5.24 26.52 14.68
N LYS A 302 5.18 25.19 14.83
CA LYS A 302 5.54 24.21 13.80
C LYS A 302 4.34 23.67 13.04
N VAL A 303 4.61 23.09 11.88
CA VAL A 303 3.67 22.27 11.11
C VAL A 303 3.77 20.83 11.61
N ALA A 304 2.70 20.36 12.25
CA ALA A 304 2.64 19.03 12.82
C ALA A 304 2.07 18.02 11.81
N VAL A 305 2.83 16.97 11.49
CA VAL A 305 2.41 15.88 10.61
C VAL A 305 2.12 14.64 11.43
N MET A 306 0.84 14.38 11.69
CA MET A 306 0.38 13.18 12.39
C MET A 306 0.40 11.98 11.45
N VAL A 307 1.05 10.87 11.85
CA VAL A 307 1.20 9.68 11.01
C VAL A 307 0.69 8.44 11.73
N ASP A 308 -0.21 7.70 11.08
CA ASP A 308 -0.74 6.41 11.53
C ASP A 308 -0.80 5.40 10.37
N ASP A 309 -0.97 4.10 10.62
CA ASP A 309 -1.26 3.16 9.51
C ASP A 309 -2.66 3.32 8.97
N MET A 310 -3.63 3.60 9.83
CA MET A 310 -5.04 3.68 9.44
C MET A 310 -5.84 4.69 10.25
N ILE A 311 -6.85 5.28 9.62
CA ILE A 311 -7.85 6.10 10.30
C ILE A 311 -9.20 5.39 10.23
N ASP A 312 -9.67 4.90 11.39
CA ASP A 312 -10.97 4.25 11.54
C ASP A 312 -12.07 5.25 11.88
N THR A 313 -12.30 5.53 13.17
CA THR A 313 -13.32 6.50 13.62
C THR A 313 -12.79 7.92 13.76
N ALA A 314 -11.53 8.15 13.42
CA ALA A 314 -10.79 9.41 13.60
C ALA A 314 -10.76 10.00 15.03
N GLY A 315 -11.19 9.25 16.06
CA GLY A 315 -11.26 9.77 17.43
C GLY A 315 -9.90 10.10 18.04
N THR A 316 -8.90 9.24 17.84
CA THR A 316 -7.53 9.47 18.34
C THR A 316 -6.88 10.65 17.64
N ILE A 317 -6.90 10.66 16.30
CA ILE A 317 -6.22 11.68 15.50
C ILE A 317 -6.85 13.07 15.70
N ALA A 318 -8.19 13.18 15.80
CA ALA A 318 -8.87 14.47 16.03
C ALA A 318 -8.57 15.04 17.42
N LYS A 319 -8.56 14.21 18.47
CA LYS A 319 -8.16 14.65 19.82
C LYS A 319 -6.69 15.07 19.85
N GLY A 320 -5.82 14.32 19.17
CA GLY A 320 -4.41 14.67 19.03
C GLY A 320 -4.22 16.01 18.32
N ALA A 321 -4.93 16.24 17.22
CA ALA A 321 -4.90 17.51 16.50
C ALA A 321 -5.37 18.69 17.36
N ALA A 322 -6.44 18.52 18.13
CA ALA A 322 -6.91 19.54 19.06
C ALA A 322 -5.84 19.87 20.13
N LEU A 323 -5.17 18.86 20.69
CA LEU A 323 -4.07 19.06 21.62
C LEU A 323 -2.88 19.79 20.95
N LEU A 324 -2.51 19.42 19.73
CA LEU A 324 -1.41 20.07 19.00
C LEU A 324 -1.69 21.57 18.79
N HIS A 325 -2.92 21.94 18.44
CA HIS A 325 -3.33 23.35 18.35
C HIS A 325 -3.27 24.06 19.71
N GLN A 326 -3.69 23.40 20.80
CA GLN A 326 -3.59 23.96 22.17
C GLN A 326 -2.13 24.20 22.59
N GLU A 327 -1.21 23.33 22.19
CA GLU A 327 0.23 23.44 22.44
C GLU A 327 0.93 24.39 21.44
N GLY A 328 0.17 25.00 20.53
CA GLY A 328 0.62 26.09 19.65
C GLY A 328 1.19 25.64 18.31
N ALA A 329 0.85 24.44 17.82
CA ALA A 329 1.13 24.07 16.43
C ALA A 329 0.44 25.04 15.45
N ARG A 330 1.15 25.42 14.38
CA ARG A 330 0.66 26.36 13.36
C ARG A 330 -0.38 25.70 12.45
N GLU A 331 -0.07 24.48 12.02
CA GLU A 331 -0.88 23.66 11.11
C GLU A 331 -0.79 22.20 11.54
N VAL A 332 -1.84 21.42 11.27
CA VAL A 332 -1.86 19.98 11.56
C VAL A 332 -2.28 19.23 10.30
N TYR A 333 -1.44 18.30 9.86
CA TYR A 333 -1.70 17.35 8.79
C TYR A 333 -1.98 15.97 9.37
N ALA A 334 -2.94 15.25 8.81
CA ALA A 334 -3.17 13.85 9.11
C ALA A 334 -2.72 12.99 7.93
N CYS A 335 -1.89 11.98 8.19
CA CYS A 335 -1.41 11.05 7.18
C CYS A 335 -1.73 9.62 7.62
N SER A 336 -2.34 8.82 6.73
CA SER A 336 -2.45 7.38 6.95
C SER A 336 -2.46 6.59 5.65
N THR A 337 -2.02 5.34 5.69
CA THR A 337 -2.12 4.48 4.52
C THR A 337 -3.57 4.10 4.27
N HIS A 338 -4.31 3.65 5.29
CA HIS A 338 -5.64 3.08 5.13
C HIS A 338 -6.76 3.98 5.67
N ALA A 339 -7.65 4.42 4.78
CA ALA A 339 -8.83 5.20 5.13
C ALA A 339 -10.04 4.29 5.41
N VAL A 340 -10.12 3.74 6.62
CA VAL A 340 -11.26 2.87 7.01
C VAL A 340 -12.53 3.72 7.21
N PHE A 341 -12.39 4.91 7.79
CA PHE A 341 -13.43 5.96 7.88
C PHE A 341 -14.81 5.48 8.37
N SER A 342 -14.86 4.61 9.38
CA SER A 342 -16.12 4.26 10.04
C SER A 342 -16.71 5.51 10.74
N PRO A 343 -18.04 5.67 10.79
CA PRO A 343 -18.65 6.79 11.47
C PRO A 343 -18.15 6.96 12.93
N PRO A 344 -17.95 8.19 13.43
CA PRO A 344 -18.16 9.49 12.77
C PRO A 344 -16.86 10.08 12.20
N ALA A 345 -16.04 9.30 11.47
CA ALA A 345 -14.73 9.77 11.01
C ALA A 345 -14.79 11.04 10.16
N ILE A 346 -15.68 11.09 9.18
CA ILE A 346 -15.76 12.21 8.23
C ILE A 346 -16.04 13.52 8.95
N GLU A 347 -17.02 13.55 9.87
CA GLU A 347 -17.35 14.71 10.70
C GLU A 347 -16.13 15.23 11.48
N ARG A 348 -15.35 14.33 12.07
CA ARG A 348 -14.16 14.67 12.85
C ARG A 348 -13.01 15.16 12.00
N LEU A 349 -12.84 14.60 10.80
CA LEU A 349 -11.76 14.97 9.88
C LEU A 349 -12.06 16.29 9.17
N SER A 350 -13.33 16.58 8.90
CA SER A 350 -13.78 17.83 8.29
C SER A 350 -14.04 18.96 9.29
N SER A 351 -13.70 18.80 10.57
CA SER A 351 -14.03 19.75 11.64
C SER A 351 -13.21 21.05 11.61
N GLY A 352 -12.30 21.21 10.64
CA GLY A 352 -11.37 22.34 10.54
C GLY A 352 -10.11 22.21 11.39
N LEU A 353 -9.91 21.08 12.09
CA LEU A 353 -8.68 20.82 12.86
C LEU A 353 -7.47 20.51 11.97
N PHE A 354 -7.72 20.02 10.76
CA PHE A 354 -6.67 19.60 9.84
C PHE A 354 -6.56 20.57 8.68
N GLN A 355 -5.32 20.94 8.36
CA GLN A 355 -4.99 21.63 7.12
C GLN A 355 -5.24 20.71 5.92
N GLU A 356 -4.91 19.42 6.08
CA GLU A 356 -5.14 18.39 5.08
C GLU A 356 -5.15 17.00 5.72
N VAL A 357 -5.94 16.10 5.16
CA VAL A 357 -6.01 14.68 5.49
C VAL A 357 -5.56 13.90 4.27
N ILE A 358 -4.38 13.31 4.36
CA ILE A 358 -3.67 12.63 3.28
C ILE A 358 -3.79 11.13 3.50
N ILE A 359 -4.45 10.44 2.58
CA ILE A 359 -4.64 9.00 2.61
C ILE A 359 -4.16 8.34 1.32
N THR A 360 -4.11 7.02 1.29
CA THR A 360 -3.96 6.28 0.03
C THR A 360 -5.26 5.62 -0.42
N ASN A 361 -5.35 5.25 -1.71
CA ASN A 361 -6.48 4.53 -2.28
C ASN A 361 -6.47 3.01 -2.00
N THR A 362 -5.79 2.53 -0.95
CA THR A 362 -5.81 1.10 -0.55
C THR A 362 -7.22 0.62 -0.16
N ILE A 363 -8.05 1.52 0.36
CA ILE A 363 -9.49 1.35 0.57
C ILE A 363 -10.21 2.38 -0.32
N PRO A 364 -11.27 2.02 -1.06
CA PRO A 364 -12.02 3.00 -1.83
C PRO A 364 -12.76 3.96 -0.89
N VAL A 365 -12.75 5.25 -1.23
CA VAL A 365 -13.56 6.26 -0.55
C VAL A 365 -14.82 6.50 -1.37
N ALA A 366 -15.99 6.35 -0.74
CA ALA A 366 -17.27 6.64 -1.37
C ALA A 366 -17.42 8.16 -1.63
N GLU A 367 -18.08 8.55 -2.72
CA GLU A 367 -18.18 9.96 -3.14
C GLU A 367 -18.72 10.88 -2.03
N GLN A 368 -19.71 10.43 -1.27
CA GLN A 368 -20.30 11.19 -0.16
C GLN A 368 -19.36 11.40 1.04
N ASN A 369 -18.25 10.66 1.10
CA ASN A 369 -17.26 10.76 2.17
C ASN A 369 -16.09 11.69 1.80
N TYR A 370 -16.10 12.30 0.60
CA TYR A 370 -15.13 13.33 0.25
C TYR A 370 -15.45 14.64 0.96
N PHE A 371 -14.39 15.32 1.42
CA PHE A 371 -14.45 16.63 2.04
C PHE A 371 -13.27 17.49 1.56
N PRO A 372 -13.35 18.84 1.65
CA PRO A 372 -12.38 19.72 1.00
C PRO A 372 -10.90 19.51 1.38
N GLN A 373 -10.65 19.05 2.61
CA GLN A 373 -9.31 18.79 3.13
C GLN A 373 -8.78 17.39 2.79
N LEU A 374 -9.58 16.52 2.15
CA LEU A 374 -9.19 15.15 1.85
C LEU A 374 -8.35 15.09 0.56
N THR A 375 -7.16 14.52 0.67
CA THR A 375 -6.31 14.16 -0.47
C THR A 375 -6.12 12.65 -0.51
N VAL A 376 -6.41 12.06 -1.67
CA VAL A 376 -6.25 10.62 -1.92
C VAL A 376 -5.09 10.39 -2.88
N LEU A 377 -4.07 9.68 -2.42
CA LEU A 377 -2.90 9.33 -3.21
C LEU A 377 -3.01 7.90 -3.73
N SER A 378 -2.60 7.67 -4.97
CA SER A 378 -2.60 6.32 -5.53
C SER A 378 -1.35 5.52 -5.14
N VAL A 379 -1.55 4.29 -4.67
CA VAL A 379 -0.48 3.30 -4.48
C VAL A 379 -0.31 2.37 -5.70
N ALA A 380 -1.03 2.63 -6.80
CA ALA A 380 -1.04 1.74 -7.96
C ALA A 380 0.35 1.52 -8.57
N ASN A 381 1.16 2.58 -8.70
CA ASN A 381 2.52 2.46 -9.23
C ASN A 381 3.39 1.57 -8.34
N LEU A 382 3.30 1.76 -7.02
CA LEU A 382 4.05 0.99 -6.03
C LEU A 382 3.64 -0.50 -6.06
N LEU A 383 2.34 -0.77 -6.10
CA LEU A 383 1.81 -2.14 -6.14
C LEU A 383 2.07 -2.81 -7.49
N GLY A 384 1.87 -2.10 -8.61
CA GLY A 384 2.13 -2.61 -9.96
C GLY A 384 3.60 -2.95 -10.17
N GLU A 385 4.49 -2.09 -9.70
CA GLU A 385 5.93 -2.32 -9.75
C GLU A 385 6.36 -3.50 -8.86
N THR A 386 5.68 -3.72 -7.73
CA THR A 386 5.89 -4.91 -6.90
C THR A 386 5.38 -6.18 -7.59
N VAL A 387 4.20 -6.14 -8.22
CA VAL A 387 3.64 -7.25 -9.02
C VAL A 387 4.59 -7.64 -10.14
N TRP A 388 5.13 -6.65 -10.87
CA TRP A 388 6.12 -6.86 -11.92
C TRP A 388 7.35 -7.59 -11.40
N ARG A 389 7.94 -7.10 -10.29
CA ARG A 389 9.13 -7.74 -9.71
C ARG A 389 8.88 -9.15 -9.22
N VAL A 390 7.73 -9.41 -8.60
CA VAL A 390 7.34 -10.75 -8.14
C VAL A 390 7.18 -11.70 -9.32
N HIS A 391 6.63 -11.23 -10.44
CA HIS A 391 6.47 -12.05 -11.65
C HIS A 391 7.81 -12.36 -12.33
N ASP A 392 8.73 -11.39 -12.38
CA ASP A 392 10.03 -11.49 -13.05
C ASP A 392 11.16 -12.02 -12.13
N ASP A 393 10.81 -12.58 -10.96
CA ASP A 393 11.76 -13.07 -9.93
C ASP A 393 12.83 -12.03 -9.52
N CYS A 394 12.47 -10.74 -9.59
CA CYS A 394 13.33 -9.61 -9.25
C CYS A 394 13.24 -9.24 -7.76
N SER A 395 14.27 -8.55 -7.26
CA SER A 395 14.35 -8.14 -5.85
C SER A 395 13.33 -7.06 -5.50
N VAL A 396 12.28 -7.41 -4.74
CA VAL A 396 11.27 -6.45 -4.25
C VAL A 396 11.87 -5.42 -3.28
N SER A 397 12.88 -5.79 -2.50
CA SER A 397 13.48 -4.91 -1.48
C SER A 397 14.09 -3.61 -2.05
N SER A 398 14.45 -3.57 -3.33
CA SER A 398 15.06 -2.39 -3.96
C SER A 398 14.08 -1.23 -4.14
N ILE A 399 12.76 -1.48 -4.00
CA ILE A 399 11.72 -0.44 -4.08
C ILE A 399 11.80 0.52 -2.89
N PHE A 400 12.30 0.05 -1.75
CA PHE A 400 12.24 0.77 -0.48
C PHE A 400 13.57 1.43 -0.07
N LEU A 401 14.60 1.34 -0.94
CA LEU A 401 15.95 1.87 -0.73
C LEU A 401 16.09 3.35 -1.13
#